data_AF-A0A2T3EAN2-F1
#
_entry.id   AF-A0A2T3EAN2-F1
#
_cell.length_a   1.000
_cell.length_b   1.000
_cell.length_c   1.000
_cell.angle_alpha   90.00
_cell.angle_beta   90.00
_cell.angle_gamma   90.00
#
_symmetry.space_group_name_H-M   'P 1'
#
loop_
_entity.id
_entity.type
_entity.pdbx_description
1 polymer ?
#
loop_
_entity_poly.entity_id
_entity_poly.type
_entity_poly.pdbx_seq_one_letter_code
_entity_poly.pdbx_strand_id
1 'polypeptide(L)'
;MPDVLEGYAVKHWMDSFTKDENFFIAQVETVKPKTFTATEPVRYEGSRIPRCQVIAACRSKEAAIALRDKFFAIGEEAGEAIEKEMHRRIEKFAERKRAAGEKKIRKLFPSFFAEPKGAAA
;
A
#
# COMPACT_ATOMS: atom_id res chain seq x y z
N MET A 1 -2.67 -4.39 20.82
CA MET A 1 -3.74 -3.89 19.92
C MET A 1 -3.33 -2.77 18.96
N PRO A 2 -2.21 -2.02 19.10
CA PRO A 2 -1.66 -1.30 17.95
C PRO A 2 -1.19 -2.27 16.84
N ASP A 3 -0.71 -3.43 17.25
CA ASP A 3 -0.12 -4.49 16.42
C ASP A 3 -1.11 -5.09 15.39
N VAL A 4 -2.42 -5.06 15.69
CA VAL A 4 -3.45 -5.60 14.80
C VAL A 4 -3.77 -4.60 13.68
N LEU A 5 -3.67 -3.30 13.94
CA LEU A 5 -3.89 -2.28 12.91
C LEU A 5 -2.69 -2.15 11.95
N GLU A 6 -1.47 -2.42 12.43
CA GLU A 6 -0.28 -2.52 11.56
C GLU A 6 -0.37 -3.70 10.59
N GLY A 7 -1.00 -4.82 11.00
CA GLY A 7 -1.19 -5.99 10.14
C GLY A 7 -2.26 -5.83 9.05
N TYR A 8 -3.20 -4.88 9.21
CA TYR A 8 -4.23 -4.56 8.20
C TYR A 8 -3.95 -3.27 7.44
N ALA A 9 -2.91 -2.52 7.84
CA ALA A 9 -2.38 -1.46 7.02
C ALA A 9 -1.73 -2.13 5.79
N VAL A 10 -2.39 -2.04 4.65
CA VAL A 10 -1.69 -2.05 3.36
C VAL A 10 -0.72 -0.88 3.43
N LYS A 11 0.50 -1.11 3.95
CA LYS A 11 1.52 -0.08 4.16
C LYS A 11 1.76 0.67 2.85
N HIS A 12 1.94 -0.07 1.77
CA HIS A 12 1.97 0.47 0.40
C HIS A 12 1.13 -0.39 -0.55
N TRP A 13 0.55 0.23 -1.58
CA TRP A 13 -0.20 -0.46 -2.65
C TRP A 13 0.64 -1.56 -3.33
N MET A 14 1.97 -1.45 -3.29
CA MET A 14 2.92 -2.42 -3.86
C MET A 14 3.71 -3.25 -2.83
N ASP A 15 3.52 -3.05 -1.53
CA ASP A 15 4.36 -3.65 -0.47
C ASP A 15 4.24 -5.18 -0.34
N SER A 16 3.18 -5.76 -0.90
CA SER A 16 2.97 -7.22 -0.85
C SER A 16 3.79 -7.98 -1.89
N PHE A 17 4.43 -7.29 -2.84
CA PHE A 17 5.12 -7.91 -3.97
C PHE A 17 6.37 -7.12 -4.35
N THR A 18 7.45 -7.83 -4.62
CA THR A 18 8.65 -7.23 -5.20
C THR A 18 8.41 -6.77 -6.64
N LYS A 19 9.26 -5.87 -7.14
CA LYS A 19 9.23 -5.44 -8.56
C LYS A 19 9.31 -6.60 -9.54
N ASP A 20 10.02 -7.67 -9.19
CA ASP A 20 10.18 -8.88 -10.00
C ASP A 20 8.94 -9.79 -9.96
N GLU A 21 8.10 -9.64 -8.95
CA GLU A 21 6.81 -10.35 -8.83
C GLU A 21 5.66 -9.60 -9.51
N ASN A 22 5.70 -8.27 -9.50
CA ASN A 22 4.68 -7.43 -10.16
C ASN A 22 4.87 -7.32 -11.68
N PHE A 23 6.11 -7.40 -12.18
CA PHE A 23 6.42 -7.15 -13.58
C PHE A 23 7.38 -8.20 -14.14
N PHE A 24 6.84 -9.05 -15.01
CA PHE A 24 7.63 -10.07 -15.70
C PHE A 24 8.29 -9.51 -16.96
N ILE A 25 9.58 -9.76 -17.09
CA ILE A 25 10.34 -9.45 -18.30
C ILE A 25 10.58 -10.77 -19.02
N ALA A 26 10.02 -10.89 -20.23
CA ALA A 26 10.12 -12.09 -21.04
C ALA A 26 10.81 -11.76 -22.37
N GLN A 27 11.74 -12.62 -22.79
CA GLN A 27 12.22 -12.61 -24.17
C GLN A 27 11.21 -13.37 -25.02
N VAL A 28 10.63 -12.68 -26.00
CA VAL A 28 9.63 -13.25 -26.89
C VAL A 28 10.33 -14.16 -27.91
N GLU A 29 9.81 -15.37 -28.07
CA GLU A 29 10.29 -16.34 -29.06
C GLU A 29 9.38 -16.31 -30.30
N THR A 30 8.07 -16.53 -30.13
CA THR A 30 7.10 -16.53 -31.23
C THR A 30 5.89 -15.67 -30.91
N VAL A 31 5.47 -14.85 -31.87
CA VAL A 31 4.24 -14.04 -31.77
C VAL A 31 3.12 -14.65 -32.61
N LYS A 32 1.94 -14.78 -32.02
CA LYS A 32 0.67 -15.14 -32.68
C LYS A 32 -0.33 -13.98 -32.53
N PRO A 33 -1.48 -13.98 -33.24
CA PRO A 33 -2.39 -12.83 -33.20
C PRO A 33 -2.81 -12.38 -31.79
N LYS A 34 -3.15 -13.32 -30.90
CA LYS A 34 -3.65 -13.03 -29.53
C LYS A 34 -2.68 -13.40 -28.40
N THR A 35 -1.58 -14.07 -28.71
CA THR A 35 -0.68 -14.65 -27.71
C THR A 35 0.77 -14.58 -28.16
N PHE A 36 1.71 -14.77 -27.25
CA PHE A 36 3.12 -14.98 -27.59
C PHE A 36 3.69 -16.12 -26.74
N THR A 37 4.82 -16.69 -27.17
CA THR A 37 5.63 -17.59 -26.36
C THR A 37 6.90 -16.88 -25.94
N ALA A 38 7.43 -17.25 -24.79
CA ALA A 38 8.71 -16.75 -24.28
C ALA A 38 9.75 -17.86 -24.34
N THR A 39 11.03 -17.50 -24.54
CA THR A 39 12.14 -18.47 -24.57
C THR A 39 12.29 -19.21 -23.24
N GLU A 40 11.93 -18.55 -22.13
CA GLU A 40 11.88 -19.13 -20.80
C GLU A 40 10.43 -19.08 -20.27
N PRO A 41 10.02 -20.05 -19.43
CA PRO A 41 8.70 -20.03 -18.83
C PRO A 41 8.51 -18.76 -17.99
N VAL A 42 7.42 -18.03 -18.23
CA VAL A 42 7.03 -16.94 -17.35
C VAL A 42 6.28 -17.52 -16.16
N ARG A 43 6.64 -17.06 -14.96
CA ARG A 43 6.04 -17.52 -13.71
C ARG A 43 4.51 -17.38 -13.81
N TYR A 44 3.79 -18.44 -13.45
CA TYR A 44 2.31 -18.50 -13.41
C TYR A 44 1.54 -18.48 -14.75
N GLU A 45 2.18 -18.23 -15.89
CA GLU A 45 1.49 -18.12 -17.21
C GLU A 45 1.83 -19.28 -18.18
N GLY A 46 2.76 -20.17 -17.83
CA GLY A 46 3.18 -21.28 -18.68
C GLY A 46 3.94 -20.80 -19.93
N SER A 47 3.84 -21.55 -21.03
CA SER A 47 4.61 -21.29 -22.26
C SER A 47 3.90 -20.35 -23.25
N ARG A 48 2.61 -20.06 -23.07
CA ARG A 48 1.80 -19.27 -24.01
C ARG A 48 1.01 -18.20 -23.28
N ILE A 49 1.40 -16.96 -23.51
CA ILE A 49 0.98 -15.80 -22.72
C ILE A 49 0.04 -14.91 -23.55
N PRO A 50 -1.09 -14.44 -22.99
CA PRO A 50 -1.99 -13.51 -23.65
C PRO A 50 -1.31 -12.16 -23.96
N ARG A 51 -1.50 -11.64 -25.17
CA ARG A 51 -0.95 -10.31 -25.54
C ARG A 51 -1.60 -9.15 -24.80
N CYS A 52 -2.79 -9.34 -24.23
CA CYS A 52 -3.47 -8.29 -23.45
C CYS A 52 -2.77 -7.98 -22.12
N GLN A 53 -1.86 -8.84 -21.65
CA GLN A 53 -1.05 -8.62 -20.45
C GLN A 53 0.28 -7.91 -20.76
N VAL A 54 0.61 -7.68 -22.04
CA VAL A 54 1.84 -7.00 -22.44
C VAL A 54 1.70 -5.51 -22.21
N ILE A 55 2.50 -4.98 -21.28
CA ILE A 55 2.56 -3.54 -21.01
C ILE A 55 3.39 -2.82 -22.08
N ALA A 56 4.57 -3.36 -22.41
CA ALA A 56 5.47 -2.75 -23.39
C ALA A 56 6.40 -3.79 -24.04
N ALA A 57 6.76 -3.55 -25.30
CA ALA A 57 7.84 -4.25 -25.99
C ALA A 57 9.08 -3.35 -26.03
N CYS A 58 10.24 -3.88 -25.63
CA CYS A 58 11.49 -3.13 -25.53
C CYS A 58 12.54 -3.67 -26.50
N ARG A 59 13.48 -2.81 -26.91
CA ARG A 59 14.59 -3.19 -27.80
C ARG A 59 15.70 -3.98 -27.09
N SER A 60 15.78 -3.90 -25.76
CA SER A 60 16.76 -4.63 -24.95
C SER A 60 16.18 -4.98 -23.58
N LYS A 61 16.85 -5.92 -22.89
CA LYS A 61 16.50 -6.33 -21.53
C LYS A 61 16.68 -5.19 -20.54
N GLU A 62 17.74 -4.40 -20.68
CA GLU A 62 18.07 -3.26 -19.82
C GLU A 62 17.01 -2.18 -19.91
N ALA A 63 16.49 -1.91 -21.12
CA ALA A 63 15.38 -0.99 -21.31
C ALA A 63 14.09 -1.47 -20.64
N ALA A 64 13.80 -2.78 -20.70
CA ALA A 64 12.67 -3.36 -20.00
C ALA A 64 12.82 -3.29 -18.47
N ILE A 65 14.02 -3.55 -17.96
CA ILE A 65 14.35 -3.43 -16.52
C ILE A 65 14.18 -1.97 -16.07
N ALA A 66 14.72 -1.02 -16.82
CA ALA A 66 14.59 0.40 -16.48
C ALA A 66 13.12 0.87 -16.49
N LEU A 67 12.31 0.37 -17.42
CA LEU A 67 10.88 0.68 -17.47
C LEU A 67 10.12 0.07 -16.29
N ARG A 68 10.39 -1.20 -15.96
CA ARG A 68 9.84 -1.86 -14.76
C ARG A 68 10.15 -1.08 -13.51
N ASP A 69 11.42 -0.76 -13.30
CA ASP A 69 11.88 -0.10 -12.07
C ASP A 69 11.22 1.29 -11.93
N LYS A 70 10.97 1.99 -13.05
CA LYS A 70 10.18 3.23 -13.05
C LYS A 70 8.73 3.01 -12.65
N PHE A 71 8.04 2.02 -13.21
CA PHE A 71 6.66 1.73 -12.84
C PHE A 71 6.53 1.37 -11.36
N PHE A 72 7.44 0.54 -10.86
CA PHE A 72 7.46 0.16 -9.46
C PHE A 72 7.71 1.38 -8.56
N ALA A 73 8.70 2.22 -8.90
CA ALA A 73 8.99 3.45 -8.13
C ALA A 73 7.80 4.42 -8.08
N ILE A 74 7.03 4.56 -9.16
CA ILE A 74 5.80 5.36 -9.17
C ILE A 74 4.76 4.78 -8.20
N GLY A 75 4.62 3.44 -8.16
CA GLY A 75 3.73 2.75 -7.24
C GLY A 75 4.11 2.96 -5.77
N GLU A 76 5.40 2.88 -5.47
CA GLU A 76 5.96 3.13 -4.14
C GLU A 76 5.73 4.58 -3.69
N GLU A 77 6.07 5.56 -4.54
CA GLU A 77 5.87 6.99 -4.25
C GLU A 77 4.39 7.31 -3.98
N ALA A 78 3.49 6.76 -4.81
CA ALA A 78 2.05 6.92 -4.61
C ALA A 78 1.58 6.24 -3.31
N GLY A 79 2.09 5.04 -3.00
CA GLY A 79 1.81 4.32 -1.78
C GLY A 79 2.21 5.10 -0.53
N GLU A 80 3.43 5.62 -0.49
CA GLU A 80 3.95 6.44 0.61
C GLU A 80 3.11 7.71 0.81
N ALA A 81 2.74 8.39 -0.28
CA ALA A 81 1.90 9.59 -0.21
C ALA A 81 0.51 9.30 0.39
N ILE A 82 -0.10 8.16 0.03
CA ILE A 82 -1.39 7.70 0.57
C ILE A 82 -1.26 7.39 2.06
N GLU A 83 -0.25 6.63 2.46
CA GLU A 83 -0.05 6.24 3.87
C GLU A 83 0.15 7.47 4.75
N LYS A 84 1.01 8.40 4.34
CA LYS A 84 1.23 9.67 5.05
C LYS A 84 -0.06 10.45 5.25
N GLU A 85 -0.89 10.55 4.22
CA GLU A 85 -2.18 11.26 4.32
C GLU A 85 -3.19 10.51 5.19
N MET A 86 -3.21 9.18 5.13
CA MET A 86 -4.03 8.33 6.01
C MET A 86 -3.68 8.59 7.48
N HIS A 87 -2.41 8.54 7.85
CA HIS A 87 -1.95 8.80 9.21
C HIS A 87 -2.31 10.22 9.66
N ARG A 88 -2.06 11.23 8.82
CA ARG A 88 -2.42 12.62 9.12
C ARG A 88 -3.91 12.80 9.45
N ARG A 89 -4.80 12.09 8.75
CA ARG A 89 -6.25 12.14 9.00
C ARG A 89 -6.66 11.33 10.23
N ILE A 90 -6.10 10.14 10.40
CA ILE A 90 -6.54 9.22 11.44
C ILE A 90 -6.10 9.68 12.83
N GLU A 91 -4.94 10.33 12.96
CA GLU A 91 -4.47 10.88 14.24
C GLU A 91 -5.44 11.92 14.79
N LYS A 92 -5.82 12.92 13.99
CA LYS A 92 -6.80 13.94 14.40
C LYS A 92 -8.18 13.36 14.69
N PHE A 93 -8.57 12.31 13.97
CA PHE A 93 -9.81 11.61 14.27
C PHE A 93 -9.72 10.88 15.62
N ALA A 94 -8.63 10.14 15.85
CA ALA A 94 -8.38 9.40 17.08
C ALA A 94 -8.32 10.33 18.31
N GLU A 95 -7.61 11.45 18.21
CA GLU A 95 -7.55 12.48 19.26
C GLU A 95 -8.95 12.97 19.65
N ARG A 96 -9.76 13.38 18.67
CA ARG A 96 -11.13 13.84 18.92
C ARG A 96 -12.01 12.75 19.55
N LYS A 97 -11.87 11.50 19.13
CA LYS A 97 -12.63 10.39 19.69
C LYS A 97 -12.19 10.04 21.11
N ARG A 98 -10.89 10.09 21.42
CA ARG A 98 -10.35 9.91 22.77
C ARG A 98 -10.85 11.01 23.70
N ALA A 99 -10.74 12.29 23.31
CA ALA A 99 -11.23 13.41 24.11
C ALA A 99 -12.74 13.33 24.37
N ALA A 100 -13.54 12.96 23.36
CA ALA A 100 -14.97 12.74 23.53
C ALA A 100 -15.29 11.57 24.47
N GLY A 101 -14.50 10.49 24.42
CA GLY A 101 -14.62 9.36 25.34
C GLY A 101 -14.27 9.74 26.78
N GLU A 102 -13.17 10.45 26.98
CA GLU A 102 -12.74 10.94 28.30
C GLU A 102 -13.80 11.84 28.93
N LYS A 103 -14.37 12.77 28.16
CA LYS A 103 -15.47 13.63 28.64
C LYS A 103 -16.67 12.82 29.14
N LYS A 104 -17.01 11.72 28.46
CA LYS A 104 -18.09 10.82 28.90
C LYS A 104 -17.72 10.09 30.19
N ILE A 105 -16.48 9.59 30.31
CA ILE A 105 -15.98 8.94 31.52
C ILE A 105 -16.02 9.91 32.72
N ARG A 106 -15.46 11.12 32.57
CA ARG A 106 -15.45 12.13 33.63
C ARG A 106 -16.86 12.48 34.13
N LYS A 107 -17.85 12.53 33.23
CA LYS A 107 -19.25 12.77 33.59
C LYS A 107 -19.85 11.64 34.46
N LEU A 108 -19.39 10.40 34.29
CA LEU A 108 -19.87 9.24 35.05
C LEU A 108 -19.25 9.14 36.45
N PHE A 109 -18.09 9.77 36.68
CA PHE A 109 -17.38 9.72 37.96
C PHE A 109 -17.10 11.12 38.55
N PRO A 110 -18.15 11.93 38.81
CA PRO A 110 -17.98 13.31 39.24
C PRO A 110 -17.24 13.45 40.58
N SER A 111 -17.38 12.50 41.50
CA SER A 111 -16.67 12.51 42.79
C SER A 111 -15.15 12.35 42.67
N PHE A 112 -14.67 11.68 41.61
CA PHE A 112 -13.24 11.51 41.34
C PHE A 112 -12.64 12.64 40.51
N PHE A 113 -13.44 13.30 39.67
CA PHE A 113 -12.95 14.28 38.69
C PHE A 113 -13.45 15.72 38.91
N ALA A 114 -14.31 15.98 39.89
CA ALA A 114 -14.68 17.34 40.26
C ALA A 114 -13.49 18.04 40.93
N GLU A 115 -13.20 19.27 40.50
CA GLU A 115 -12.33 20.15 41.28
C GLU A 115 -13.00 20.48 42.63
N PRO A 116 -12.23 20.55 43.72
CA PRO A 116 -12.77 20.92 45.01
C PRO A 116 -13.37 22.33 44.89
N LYS A 117 -14.70 22.43 45.06
CA LYS A 117 -15.38 23.72 45.22
C LYS A 117 -14.83 24.39 46.49
N GLY A 118 -13.81 25.24 46.35
CA GLY A 118 -13.29 26.02 47.47
C GLY A 118 -11.82 26.42 47.47
N ALA A 119 -11.00 26.10 46.46
CA ALA A 119 -9.62 26.61 46.39
C ALA A 119 -9.57 28.02 45.76
N ALA A 120 -10.26 28.97 46.39
CA ALA A 120 -10.00 30.40 46.24
C ALA A 120 -9.80 30.96 47.65
N ALA A 121 -8.55 31.22 47.99
CA ALA A 121 -8.11 32.10 49.07
C ALA A 121 -6.79 32.72 48.63
#